data_AF-A0A9R1XC46-F1
#
_entry.id   AF-A0A9R1XC46-F1
#
_cell.length_a   1.000
_cell.length_b   1.000
_cell.length_c   1.000
_cell.angle_alpha   90.00
_cell.angle_beta   90.00
_cell.angle_gamma   90.00
#
_symmetry.space_group_name_H-M   'P 1'
#
loop_
_entity.id
_entity.type
_entity.pdbx_description
1 polymer ?
#
loop_
_entity_poly.entity_id
_entity_poly.type
_entity_poly.pdbx_seq_one_letter_code
_entity_poly.pdbx_strand_id
1 'polypeptide(L)'
;MRLIDIEIPTASLQLMNQEFAKLDQFDGQNYTRWFDKVKFMLHVLMPSYVLDPNLTVISVDPISEVGKTVDRNLISNLEKQKALRRESEELCVGYIKNFLSNRLYDLYASFTDLTNLWKALEL
;
A
#
# COMPACT_ATOMS: atom_id res chain seq x y z
N MET A 1 -2.85 5.00 24.59
CA MET A 1 -3.68 3.92 24.01
C MET A 1 -3.14 3.69 22.61
N ARG A 2 -2.30 2.66 22.44
CA ARG A 2 -1.63 2.39 21.16
C ARG A 2 -2.65 1.79 20.19
N LEU A 3 -2.54 2.25 18.94
CA LEU A 3 -3.34 1.80 17.81
C LEU A 3 -3.17 0.29 17.68
N ILE A 4 -4.31 -0.40 17.56
CA ILE A 4 -4.50 -1.79 17.13
C ILE A 4 -3.16 -2.44 16.75
N ASP A 5 -2.57 -3.12 17.73
CA ASP A 5 -1.57 -4.14 17.47
C ASP A 5 -2.33 -5.22 16.68
N ILE A 6 -2.37 -5.08 15.35
CA ILE A 6 -2.42 -6.26 14.51
C ILE A 6 -1.08 -6.91 14.80
N GLU A 7 -1.03 -7.72 15.87
CA GLU A 7 0.06 -8.65 16.08
C GLU A 7 -0.01 -9.59 14.87
N ILE A 8 0.67 -9.21 13.80
CA ILE A 8 1.04 -10.13 12.77
C ILE A 8 1.88 -11.16 13.51
N PRO A 9 1.39 -12.41 13.66
CA PRO A 9 2.10 -13.40 14.45
C PRO A 9 3.54 -13.49 13.94
N THR A 10 4.52 -13.56 14.84
CA THR A 10 5.94 -13.63 14.45
C THR A 10 6.19 -14.75 13.44
N ALA A 11 5.43 -15.84 13.51
CA ALA A 11 5.42 -16.92 12.51
C ALA A 11 4.95 -16.48 11.12
N SER A 12 3.92 -15.63 11.04
CA SER A 12 3.47 -15.01 9.79
C SER A 12 4.51 -14.04 9.24
N LEU A 13 5.16 -13.22 10.09
CA LEU A 13 6.28 -12.37 9.66
C LEU A 13 7.48 -13.19 9.16
N GLN A 14 7.84 -14.28 9.84
CA GLN A 14 8.93 -15.16 9.45
C GLN A 14 8.66 -15.91 8.15
N LEU A 15 7.44 -16.46 8.00
CA LEU A 15 6.99 -17.10 6.77
C LEU A 15 7.00 -16.09 5.62
N MET A 16 6.50 -14.89 5.86
CA MET A 16 6.53 -13.82 4.87
C MET A 16 7.96 -13.44 4.50
N ASN A 17 8.88 -13.31 5.45
CA ASN A 17 10.30 -13.03 5.17
C ASN A 17 10.98 -14.14 4.36
N GLN A 18 10.62 -15.40 4.59
CA GLN A 18 11.09 -16.52 3.77
C GLN A 18 10.50 -16.50 2.36
N GLU A 19 9.22 -16.17 2.20
CA GLU A 19 8.61 -16.01 0.88
C GLU A 19 9.16 -14.77 0.14
N PHE A 20 9.49 -13.69 0.86
CA PHE A 20 10.17 -12.51 0.32
C PHE A 20 11.56 -12.84 -0.22
N ALA A 21 12.32 -13.68 0.48
CA ALA A 21 13.65 -14.10 0.03
C ALA A 21 13.62 -14.94 -1.27
N LYS A 22 12.47 -15.56 -1.58
CA LYS A 22 12.27 -16.38 -2.79
C LYS A 22 11.78 -15.59 -4.00
N LEU A 23 11.52 -14.29 -3.83
CA LEU A 23 11.11 -13.45 -4.94
C LEU A 23 12.31 -13.01 -5.75
N ASP A 24 12.29 -13.40 -7.02
CA ASP A 24 13.24 -12.89 -8.00
C ASP A 24 13.08 -11.37 -8.14
N GLN A 25 14.22 -10.68 -8.20
CA GLN A 25 14.23 -9.26 -8.54
C GLN A 25 13.64 -9.07 -9.95
N PHE A 26 12.82 -8.04 -10.10
CA PHE A 26 12.33 -7.60 -11.39
C PHE A 26 13.43 -6.86 -12.14
N ASP A 27 13.79 -7.39 -13.29
CA ASP A 27 14.79 -6.84 -14.20
C ASP A 27 14.17 -6.20 -15.46
N GLY A 28 12.84 -6.24 -15.57
CA GLY A 28 12.06 -5.82 -16.73
C GLY A 28 11.46 -6.99 -17.53
N GLN A 29 11.75 -8.24 -17.17
CA GLN A 29 11.20 -9.42 -17.83
C GLN A 29 10.11 -10.10 -17.00
N ASN A 30 9.22 -10.83 -17.67
CA ASN A 30 8.15 -11.63 -17.04
C ASN A 30 7.21 -10.80 -16.13
N TYR A 31 6.90 -9.55 -16.52
CA TYR A 31 6.11 -8.60 -15.73
C TYR A 31 4.85 -9.24 -15.13
N THR A 32 4.01 -9.90 -15.93
CA THR A 32 2.76 -10.51 -15.43
C THR A 32 3.00 -11.48 -14.27
N ARG A 33 3.99 -12.36 -14.38
CA ARG A 33 4.31 -13.34 -13.32
C ARG A 33 4.85 -12.65 -12.08
N TRP A 34 5.75 -11.69 -12.25
CA TRP A 34 6.31 -10.95 -11.12
C TRP A 34 5.23 -10.12 -10.42
N PHE A 35 4.41 -9.42 -11.20
CA PHE A 35 3.29 -8.60 -10.74
C PHE A 35 2.29 -9.42 -9.92
N ASP A 36 1.87 -10.58 -10.41
CA ASP A 36 0.91 -11.44 -9.69
C ASP A 36 1.46 -11.87 -8.31
N LYS A 37 2.75 -12.20 -8.23
CA LYS A 37 3.39 -12.56 -6.96
C LYS A 37 3.46 -11.36 -6.00
N VAL A 38 3.91 -10.19 -6.47
CA VAL A 38 4.01 -8.99 -5.63
C VAL A 38 2.62 -8.53 -5.18
N LYS A 39 1.63 -8.54 -6.06
CA LYS A 39 0.23 -8.19 -5.74
C LYS A 39 -0.35 -9.10 -4.67
N PHE A 40 -0.18 -10.42 -4.81
CA PHE A 40 -0.61 -11.39 -3.80
C PHE A 40 0.02 -11.09 -2.44
N MET A 41 1.31 -10.78 -2.41
CA MET A 41 1.99 -10.47 -1.16
C MET A 41 1.57 -9.15 -0.53
N LEU A 42 1.42 -8.09 -1.31
CA LEU A 42 0.91 -6.81 -0.77
C LEU A 42 -0.49 -6.98 -0.19
N HIS A 43 -1.31 -7.87 -0.77
CA HIS A 43 -2.62 -8.20 -0.22
C HIS A 43 -2.54 -8.94 1.14
N VAL A 44 -1.54 -9.80 1.32
CA VAL A 44 -1.29 -10.49 2.60
C VAL A 44 -0.70 -9.54 3.65
N LEU A 45 0.21 -8.65 3.25
CA LEU A 45 0.89 -7.71 4.14
C LEU A 45 0.02 -6.54 4.58
N MET A 46 -0.78 -6.02 3.66
CA MET A 46 -1.57 -4.81 3.84
C MET A 46 -3.05 -5.14 3.60
N PRO A 47 -3.69 -5.89 4.52
CA PRO A 47 -5.07 -6.30 4.33
C PRO A 47 -5.99 -5.10 4.07
N SER A 48 -6.63 -5.17 2.90
CA SER A 48 -7.78 -4.40 2.37
C SER A 48 -7.77 -2.87 2.31
N TYR A 49 -6.93 -2.12 3.04
CA TYR A 49 -7.03 -0.65 3.03
C TYR A 49 -6.37 0.07 1.85
N VAL A 50 -5.37 -0.55 1.20
CA VAL A 50 -4.60 0.08 0.10
C VAL A 50 -5.07 -0.32 -1.28
N LEU A 51 -5.58 -1.56 -1.42
CA LEU A 51 -5.80 -2.20 -2.71
C LEU A 51 -7.28 -2.24 -3.12
N ASP A 52 -8.21 -1.79 -2.28
CA ASP A 52 -9.61 -1.65 -2.69
C ASP A 52 -9.84 -0.27 -3.33
N PRO A 53 -9.99 -0.19 -4.67
CA PRO A 53 -10.34 1.06 -5.35
C PRO A 53 -11.75 1.54 -5.02
N ASN A 54 -12.59 0.68 -4.41
CA ASN A 54 -13.94 1.00 -3.94
C ASN A 54 -13.99 1.35 -2.44
N LEU A 55 -12.85 1.36 -1.72
CA LEU A 55 -12.71 2.17 -0.51
C LEU A 55 -12.82 3.60 -0.97
N THR A 56 -14.07 4.01 -1.01
CA THR A 56 -14.64 5.23 -1.55
C THR A 56 -13.64 6.34 -1.32
N VAL A 57 -13.31 7.10 -2.37
CA VAL A 57 -12.70 8.43 -2.30
C VAL A 57 -13.10 8.99 -0.94
N ILE A 58 -12.19 8.95 0.05
CA ILE A 58 -12.57 9.22 1.45
C ILE A 58 -13.14 10.61 1.39
N SER A 59 -14.48 10.69 1.48
CA SER A 59 -15.24 11.73 0.79
C SER A 59 -14.60 13.07 1.05
N VAL A 60 -14.47 13.84 -0.03
CA VAL A 60 -14.27 15.29 0.02
C VAL A 60 -15.02 15.80 1.24
N ASP A 61 -14.29 16.57 2.05
CA ASP A 61 -14.63 17.01 3.41
C ASP A 61 -16.13 16.99 3.66
N PRO A 62 -16.61 16.41 4.79
CA PRO A 62 -18.02 16.25 5.04
C PRO A 62 -18.72 17.57 4.76
N ILE A 63 -19.41 17.65 3.61
CA ILE A 63 -20.06 18.86 3.18
C ILE A 63 -21.11 19.07 4.25
N SER A 64 -20.94 20.11 5.07
CA SER A 64 -22.00 20.55 5.95
C SER A 64 -23.18 20.90 5.04
N GLU A 65 -24.13 19.98 4.90
CA GLU A 65 -25.49 20.35 4.54
C GLU A 65 -25.88 21.47 5.51
N VAL A 66 -26.26 22.63 4.95
CA VAL A 66 -26.58 23.83 5.72
C VAL A 66 -27.55 23.44 6.85
N GLY A 67 -27.07 23.52 8.09
CA GLY A 67 -27.85 23.21 9.30
C GLY A 67 -27.52 21.90 10.03
N LYS A 68 -26.64 21.02 9.52
CA LYS A 68 -26.17 19.83 10.25
C LYS A 68 -24.75 20.00 10.79
N THR A 69 -24.60 19.87 12.10
CA THR A 69 -23.28 19.73 12.74
C THR A 69 -22.70 18.38 12.37
N VAL A 70 -21.62 18.36 11.58
CA VAL A 70 -20.88 17.13 11.27
C VAL A 70 -20.32 16.55 12.56
N ASP A 71 -20.53 15.25 12.78
CA ASP A 71 -20.01 14.56 13.96
C ASP A 71 -18.47 14.63 13.99
N ARG A 72 -17.92 15.21 15.06
CA ARG A 72 -16.48 15.33 15.29
C ARG A 72 -15.78 13.96 15.31
N ASN A 73 -16.47 12.91 15.77
CA ASN A 73 -15.93 11.55 15.77
C ASN A 73 -15.80 11.00 14.35
N LEU A 74 -16.74 11.33 13.45
CA LEU A 74 -16.67 10.96 12.04
C LEU A 74 -15.47 11.62 11.36
N ILE A 75 -15.26 12.92 11.59
CA ILE A 75 -14.10 13.66 11.05
C ILE A 75 -12.80 13.03 11.55
N SER A 76 -12.68 12.80 12.86
CA SER A 76 -11.47 12.19 13.44
C SER A 76 -11.21 10.77 12.93
N ASN A 77 -12.24 9.97 12.68
CA ASN A 77 -12.10 8.64 12.10
C ASN A 77 -11.63 8.71 10.64
N LEU A 78 -12.18 9.63 9.84
CA LEU A 78 -11.77 9.84 8.46
C LEU A 78 -10.31 10.29 8.35
N GLU A 79 -9.86 11.20 9.22
CA GLU A 79 -8.46 11.64 9.26
C GLU A 79 -7.50 10.48 9.58
N LYS A 80 -7.87 9.63 10.56
CA LYS A 80 -7.11 8.42 10.88
C LYS A 80 -7.02 7.46 9.71
N GLN A 81 -8.12 7.24 8.99
CA GLN A 81 -8.12 6.41 7.79
C GLN A 81 -7.26 6.99 6.68
N LYS A 82 -7.32 8.31 6.43
CA LYS A 82 -6.45 8.99 5.45
C LYS A 82 -4.97 8.83 5.80
N ALA A 83 -4.61 8.98 7.08
CA ALA A 83 -3.25 8.81 7.55
C ALA A 83 -2.75 7.37 7.36
N LEU A 84 -3.55 6.39 7.79
CA LEU A 84 -3.24 4.97 7.63
C LEU A 84 -3.07 4.59 6.16
N ARG A 85 -3.94 5.09 5.28
CA ARG A 85 -3.84 4.85 3.84
C ARG A 85 -2.53 5.41 3.27
N ARG A 86 -2.16 6.64 3.63
CA ARG A 86 -0.90 7.26 3.17
C ARG A 86 0.32 6.45 3.60
N GLU A 87 0.40 6.10 4.88
CA GLU A 87 1.50 5.28 5.42
C GLU A 87 1.58 3.94 4.69
N SER A 88 0.42 3.33 4.43
CA SER A 88 0.36 2.05 3.75
C SER A 88 0.75 2.14 2.26
N GLU A 89 0.40 3.22 1.56
CA GLU A 89 0.84 3.50 0.19
C GLU A 89 2.37 3.73 0.13
N GLU A 90 2.93 4.47 1.08
CA GLU A 90 4.38 4.70 1.21
C GLU A 90 5.14 3.38 1.42
N LEU A 91 4.63 2.50 2.29
CA LEU A 91 5.19 1.17 2.51
C LEU A 91 5.13 0.31 1.24
N CYS A 92 3.99 0.31 0.53
CA CYS A 92 3.85 -0.41 -0.73
C CYS A 92 4.89 0.04 -1.77
N VAL A 93 5.12 1.36 -1.91
CA VAL A 93 6.16 1.90 -2.80
C VAL A 93 7.53 1.36 -2.41
N GLY A 94 7.86 1.37 -1.10
CA GLY A 94 9.13 0.82 -0.60
C GLY A 94 9.29 -0.67 -0.91
N TYR A 95 8.26 -1.47 -0.66
CA TYR A 95 8.28 -2.91 -0.95
C TYR A 95 8.48 -3.19 -2.42
N ILE A 96 7.73 -2.53 -3.30
CA ILE A 96 7.86 -2.71 -4.76
C ILE A 96 9.27 -2.38 -5.20
N LYS A 97 9.82 -1.24 -4.76
CA LYS A 97 11.18 -0.84 -5.09
C LYS A 97 12.22 -1.86 -4.63
N ASN A 98 12.07 -2.45 -3.45
CA ASN A 98 12.98 -3.50 -2.97
C ASN A 98 12.98 -4.77 -3.83
N PHE A 99 11.91 -5.03 -4.59
CA PHE A 99 11.87 -6.13 -5.56
C PHE A 99 12.40 -5.73 -6.94
N LEU A 100 12.81 -4.50 -7.16
CA LEU A 100 13.45 -4.09 -8.41
C LEU A 100 14.94 -4.46 -8.39
N SER A 101 15.48 -4.82 -9.54
CA SER A 101 16.92 -4.83 -9.76
C SER A 101 17.50 -3.43 -9.49
N ASN A 102 18.77 -3.35 -9.09
CA ASN A 102 19.43 -2.07 -8.78
C ASN A 102 19.24 -1.02 -9.89
N ARG A 103 19.36 -1.43 -11.16
CA ARG A 103 19.16 -0.54 -12.32
C ARG A 103 17.75 0.06 -12.35
N LEU A 104 16.73 -0.77 -12.14
CA LEU A 104 15.34 -0.30 -12.14
C LEU A 104 15.01 0.48 -10.87
N TYR A 105 15.59 0.12 -9.73
CA TYR A 105 15.48 0.91 -8.50
C TYR A 105 15.94 2.35 -8.76
N ASP A 106 17.15 2.53 -9.30
CA ASP A 106 17.72 3.85 -9.58
C ASP A 106 16.85 4.63 -10.58
N LEU A 107 16.35 3.96 -11.62
CA LEU A 107 15.47 4.56 -12.63
C LEU A 107 14.16 5.08 -12.03
N TYR A 108 13.58 4.35 -11.07
CA TYR A 108 12.30 4.68 -10.45
C TYR A 108 12.44 5.31 -9.05
N ALA A 109 13.65 5.69 -8.63
CA ALA A 109 13.92 6.17 -7.27
C ALA A 109 13.08 7.39 -6.89
N SER A 110 12.81 8.28 -7.86
CA SER A 110 12.02 9.51 -7.69
C SER A 110 10.51 9.27 -7.56
N PHE A 111 9.99 8.08 -7.88
CA PHE A 111 8.57 7.80 -7.81
C PHE A 111 8.14 7.61 -6.36
N THR A 112 7.31 8.53 -5.86
CA THR A 112 6.74 8.45 -4.50
C THR A 112 5.27 8.03 -4.53
N ASP A 113 4.61 8.13 -5.68
CA ASP A 113 3.22 7.72 -5.86
C ASP A 113 3.12 6.27 -6.35
N LEU A 114 2.33 5.48 -5.64
CA LEU A 114 2.13 4.06 -5.91
C LEU A 114 1.52 3.82 -7.30
N THR A 115 0.55 4.63 -7.69
CA THR A 115 -0.16 4.47 -8.97
C THR A 115 0.77 4.72 -10.16
N ASN A 116 1.53 5.80 -10.10
CA ASN A 116 2.48 6.18 -11.13
C ASN A 116 3.64 5.18 -11.23
N LEU A 117 4.13 4.68 -10.08
CA LEU A 117 5.15 3.63 -10.06
C LEU A 117 4.63 2.36 -10.76
N TRP A 118 3.42 1.92 -10.42
CA TRP A 118 2.83 0.74 -11.03
C TRP A 118 2.66 0.86 -12.54
N LYS A 119 2.08 1.97 -13.00
CA LYS A 119 1.90 2.24 -14.43
C LYS A 119 3.22 2.28 -15.20
N ALA A 120 4.27 2.83 -14.57
CA ALA A 120 5.58 2.90 -15.20
C ALA A 120 6.27 1.53 -15.32
N LEU A 121 5.97 0.60 -14.40
CA LEU A 121 6.51 -0.77 -14.43
C LEU A 121 5.79 -1.69 -15.43
N GLU A 122 4.58 -1.33 -15.88
CA GLU A 122 3.75 -2.11 -16.82
C GLU A 122 4.21 -2.00 -18.30
N LEU A 123 5.30 -1.28 -18.57
CA LEU A 123 5.87 -1.08 -19.92
C LEU A 123 6.25 -2.38 -20.65
#